data_AF-A0A4Y1RMK5-F1
#
_entry.id   AF-A0A4Y1RMK5-F1
#
_cell.length_a   1.000
_cell.length_b   1.000
_cell.length_c   1.000
_cell.angle_alpha   90.00
_cell.angle_beta   90.00
_cell.angle_gamma   90.00
#
_symmetry.space_group_name_H-M   'P 1'
#
loop_
_entity.id
_entity.type
_entity.pdbx_description
1 polymer ?
#
loop_
_entity_poly.entity_id
_entity_poly.type
_entity_poly.pdbx_seq_one_letter_code
_entity_poly.pdbx_strand_id
1 'polypeptide(L)'
;MDFGYDKYQYNVLEVTETSYEKCIDKDFIKNITGGAGRDVFNLTQTKTYYFLSSGGYCFQGLKVAVNVLRPMPPAPAPMSTSTTTTTTFSSSLLLPLVLLLIDFKYKERT
;
A
#
# COMPACT_ATOMS: atom_id res chain seq x y z
N MET A 1 -1.96 -7.54 -10.50
CA MET A 1 -2.66 -6.25 -10.50
C MET A 1 -3.96 -6.42 -11.26
N ASP A 2 -5.04 -5.84 -10.76
CA ASP A 2 -6.40 -6.06 -11.26
C ASP A 2 -7.05 -4.71 -11.57
N PHE A 3 -7.32 -4.44 -12.84
CA PHE A 3 -7.84 -3.16 -13.32
C PHE A 3 -9.30 -3.31 -13.72
N GLY A 4 -10.21 -2.69 -12.96
CA GLY A 4 -11.62 -2.52 -13.35
C GLY A 4 -11.87 -1.13 -13.92
N TYR A 5 -12.58 -1.04 -15.04
CA TYR A 5 -12.84 0.22 -15.75
C TYR A 5 -14.07 0.11 -16.69
N ASP A 6 -14.66 1.25 -17.09
CA ASP A 6 -15.67 1.27 -18.16
C ASP A 6 -15.00 0.99 -19.51
N LYS A 7 -15.33 -0.17 -20.10
CA LYS A 7 -14.74 -0.67 -21.35
C LYS A 7 -14.97 0.21 -22.57
N TYR A 8 -15.92 1.14 -22.51
CA TYR A 8 -16.21 2.06 -23.61
C TYR A 8 -15.49 3.41 -23.47
N GLN A 9 -14.95 3.71 -22.28
CA GLN A 9 -14.31 5.00 -22.00
C GLN A 9 -12.81 4.88 -21.79
N TYR A 10 -12.35 3.81 -21.13
CA TYR A 10 -10.98 3.70 -20.65
C TYR A 10 -10.31 2.44 -21.17
N ASN A 11 -8.99 2.46 -21.06
CA ASN A 11 -8.08 1.41 -21.44
C ASN A 11 -6.88 1.42 -20.49
N VAL A 12 -6.12 0.33 -20.49
CA VAL A 12 -4.94 0.17 -19.65
C VAL A 12 -3.74 -0.14 -20.53
N LEU A 13 -2.77 0.77 -20.52
CA LEU A 13 -1.51 0.64 -21.25
C LEU A 13 -0.34 0.61 -20.27
N GLU A 14 0.54 -0.40 -20.38
CA GLU A 14 1.86 -0.37 -19.73
C GLU A 14 2.79 0.51 -20.56
N VAL A 15 3.44 1.48 -19.92
CA VAL A 15 4.30 2.48 -20.56
C VAL A 15 5.65 2.61 -19.86
N THR A 16 6.59 3.33 -20.46
CA THR A 16 7.84 3.74 -19.80
C THR A 16 7.59 4.87 -18.80
N GLU A 17 8.54 5.11 -17.90
CA GLU A 17 8.47 6.23 -16.93
C GLU A 17 8.30 7.58 -17.64
N THR A 18 9.11 7.86 -18.67
CA THR A 18 9.02 9.10 -19.45
C THR A 18 7.63 9.27 -20.08
N SER A 19 7.08 8.19 -20.64
CA SER A 19 5.73 8.21 -21.22
C SER A 19 4.64 8.41 -20.16
N TYR A 20 4.83 7.89 -18.95
CA TYR A 20 3.93 8.11 -17.82
C TYR A 20 3.93 9.56 -17.32
N GLU A 21 5.11 10.17 -17.24
CA GLU A 21 5.24 11.57 -16.83
C GLU A 21 4.60 12.52 -17.84
N LYS A 22 4.89 12.29 -19.13
CA LYS A 22 4.45 13.14 -20.24
C LYS A 22 3.09 12.74 -20.82
N CYS A 23 2.47 11.68 -20.30
CA CYS A 23 1.22 11.12 -20.78
C CYS A 23 1.23 10.78 -22.29
N ILE A 24 2.28 10.08 -22.73
CA ILE A 24 2.42 9.59 -24.11
C ILE A 24 1.80 8.19 -24.19
N ASP A 25 0.76 8.05 -25.02
CA ASP A 25 -0.06 6.84 -25.15
C ASP A 25 0.10 6.10 -26.49
N LYS A 26 1.06 6.53 -27.34
CA LYS A 26 1.32 5.93 -28.65
C LYS A 26 2.41 4.86 -28.65
N ASP A 27 3.43 5.03 -27.82
CA ASP A 27 4.60 4.14 -27.73
C ASP A 27 4.54 3.31 -26.44
N PHE A 28 3.39 2.67 -26.21
CA PHE A 28 3.20 1.81 -25.04
C PHE A 28 4.00 0.51 -25.18
N ILE A 29 4.48 -0.01 -24.06
CA ILE A 29 5.18 -1.29 -23.98
C ILE A 29 4.19 -2.43 -24.25
N LYS A 30 3.00 -2.35 -23.64
CA LYS A 30 1.97 -3.36 -23.79
C LYS A 30 0.58 -2.79 -23.60
N ASN A 31 -0.34 -3.16 -24.49
CA ASN A 31 -1.76 -2.94 -24.28
C ASN A 31 -2.32 -4.08 -23.41
N ILE A 32 -2.82 -3.73 -22.23
CA ILE A 32 -3.37 -4.70 -21.27
C ILE A 32 -4.88 -4.90 -21.51
N THR A 33 -5.53 -3.93 -22.13
CA THR A 33 -6.97 -3.86 -22.37
C THR A 33 -7.46 -5.06 -23.17
N GLY A 34 -8.25 -5.93 -22.53
CA GLY A 34 -8.91 -7.08 -23.16
C GLY A 34 -10.33 -6.78 -23.67
N GLY A 35 -10.88 -5.62 -23.34
CA GLY A 35 -12.20 -5.16 -23.81
C GLY A 35 -13.39 -5.61 -22.95
N ALA A 36 -13.16 -6.35 -21.86
CA ALA A 36 -14.20 -6.76 -20.91
C ALA A 36 -14.47 -5.70 -19.82
N GLY A 37 -13.63 -4.68 -19.69
CA GLY A 37 -13.69 -3.69 -18.60
C GLY A 37 -13.07 -4.19 -17.28
N ARG A 38 -12.42 -5.35 -17.31
CA ARG A 38 -11.66 -5.87 -16.18
C ARG A 38 -10.51 -6.73 -16.68
N ASP A 39 -9.28 -6.31 -16.42
CA ASP A 39 -8.07 -7.02 -16.88
C ASP A 39 -7.08 -7.25 -15.76
N VAL A 40 -6.46 -8.43 -15.77
CA VAL A 40 -5.45 -8.82 -14.79
C VAL A 40 -4.07 -8.81 -15.42
N PHE A 41 -3.12 -8.14 -14.76
CA PHE A 41 -1.72 -8.08 -15.15
C PHE A 41 -0.81 -8.68 -14.07
N ASN A 42 0.05 -9.62 -14.46
CA ASN A 42 1.00 -10.28 -13.56
C ASN A 42 2.29 -9.46 -13.42
N LEU A 43 2.59 -9.04 -12.20
CA LEU A 43 3.80 -8.29 -11.85
C LEU A 43 4.93 -9.27 -11.54
N THR A 44 5.74 -9.60 -12.54
CA THR A 44 6.75 -10.68 -12.45
C THR A 44 8.16 -10.20 -12.15
N GLN A 45 8.43 -8.90 -12.25
CA GLN A 45 9.77 -8.32 -12.08
C GLN A 45 9.78 -7.33 -10.92
N THR A 46 10.89 -7.27 -10.20
CA THR A 46 11.15 -6.23 -9.19
C THR A 46 11.54 -4.92 -9.89
N LYS A 47 10.54 -4.16 -10.32
CA LYS A 47 10.70 -2.84 -10.94
C LYS A 47 9.47 -1.98 -10.65
N THR A 48 9.54 -0.70 -10.99
CA THR A 48 8.34 0.14 -11.11
C THR A 48 7.67 -0.12 -12.45
N TYR A 49 6.40 -0.50 -12.42
CA TYR A 49 5.54 -0.55 -13.59
C TYR A 49 4.71 0.72 -13.67
N TYR A 50 4.55 1.28 -14.86
CA TYR A 50 3.77 2.49 -15.07
C TYR A 50 2.60 2.17 -15.99
N PHE A 51 1.40 2.54 -15.57
CA PHE A 51 0.18 2.34 -16.32
C PHE A 51 -0.57 3.66 -16.51
N LEU A 52 -1.21 3.82 -17.66
CA LEU A 52 -2.07 4.97 -17.95
C LEU A 52 -3.24 4.58 -18.86
N SER A 53 -4.23 5.47 -18.93
CA SER A 53 -5.26 5.45 -19.98
C SER A 53 -4.99 6.52 -21.03
N SER A 54 -5.27 6.19 -22.29
CA SER A 54 -5.08 7.04 -23.47
C SER A 54 -6.13 8.16 -23.57
N GLY A 55 -6.12 8.93 -24.65
CA GLY A 55 -7.22 9.85 -24.99
C GLY A 55 -7.30 11.08 -24.08
N GLY A 56 -6.18 11.43 -23.43
CA GLY A 56 -6.08 12.58 -22.54
C GLY A 56 -6.46 12.30 -21.08
N TYR A 57 -7.02 11.12 -20.75
CA TYR A 57 -7.37 10.77 -19.37
C TYR A 57 -6.16 10.66 -18.45
N CYS A 58 -4.98 10.31 -18.99
CA CYS A 58 -3.72 10.39 -18.23
C CYS A 58 -3.47 11.78 -17.63
N PHE A 59 -3.72 12.86 -18.38
CA PHE A 59 -3.56 14.23 -17.87
C PHE A 59 -4.59 14.60 -16.80
N GLN A 60 -5.73 13.89 -16.78
CA GLN A 60 -6.76 14.01 -15.76
C GLN A 60 -6.47 13.15 -14.53
N GLY A 61 -5.30 12.49 -14.48
CA GLY A 61 -4.86 11.67 -13.35
C GLY A 61 -5.19 10.18 -13.46
N LEU A 62 -5.74 9.72 -14.60
CA LEU A 62 -6.00 8.29 -14.81
C LEU A 62 -4.72 7.55 -15.21
N LYS A 63 -3.81 7.44 -14.23
CA LYS A 63 -2.51 6.78 -14.33
C LYS A 63 -2.06 6.27 -12.96
N VAL A 64 -1.28 5.19 -12.92
CA VAL A 64 -0.73 4.64 -11.67
C VAL A 64 0.69 4.11 -11.88
N ALA A 65 1.57 4.38 -10.91
CA ALA A 65 2.89 3.77 -10.82
C ALA A 65 2.90 2.74 -9.69
N VAL A 66 3.37 1.53 -9.98
CA VAL A 66 3.39 0.40 -9.05
C VAL A 66 4.82 -0.05 -8.85
N ASN A 67 5.38 0.26 -7.68
CA ASN A 67 6.72 -0.19 -7.31
C ASN A 67 6.67 -1.61 -6.74
N VAL A 68 7.24 -2.58 -7.47
CA VAL A 68 7.29 -3.98 -7.06
C VAL A 68 8.62 -4.25 -6.39
N LEU A 69 8.58 -4.54 -5.09
CA LEU A 69 9.75 -4.85 -4.28
C LEU A 69 9.94 -6.35 -4.15
N ARG A 70 11.19 -6.78 -3.86
CA ARG A 70 11.43 -8.16 -3.46
C ARG A 70 10.76 -8.44 -2.13
N PRO A 71 10.17 -9.64 -1.93
CA PRO A 71 9.68 -10.03 -0.62
C PRO A 71 10.81 -9.93 0.42
N MET A 72 10.54 -9.28 1.55
CA MET A 72 11.48 -9.32 2.67
C MET A 72 11.51 -10.74 3.24
N PRO A 73 12.69 -11.21 3.70
CA PRO A 73 12.74 -12.43 4.49
C PRO A 73 11.82 -12.29 5.71
N PRO A 74 11.19 -13.40 6.16
CA PRO A 74 10.45 -13.39 7.41
C PRO A 74 11.37 -12.96 8.56
N ALA A 75 10.81 -12.22 9.52
CA ALA A 75 11.56 -11.79 10.70
C ALA A 75 12.11 -13.03 11.45
N PRO A 76 13.31 -12.94 12.05
CA PRO A 76 13.82 -14.00 12.91
C PRO A 76 12.81 -14.33 14.02
N ALA A 77 12.64 -15.62 14.32
CA ALA A 77 11.82 -16.03 15.45
C ALA A 77 12.36 -15.40 16.75
N PRO A 78 11.49 -14.99 17.69
CA PRO A 78 11.94 -14.48 18.98
C PRO A 78 12.82 -15.53 19.66
N MET A 79 14.06 -15.14 20.00
CA MET A 79 14.97 -15.97 20.76
C MET A 79 14.35 -16.17 22.15
N SER A 80 14.02 -17.42 22.50
CA SER A 80 13.55 -17.75 23.85
C SER A 80 14.73 -17.58 24.80
N THR A 81 14.84 -16.41 25.43
CA THR A 81 15.74 -16.23 26.57
C THR A 81 15.17 -17.07 27.71
N SER A 82 15.77 -18.23 27.98
CA SER A 82 15.58 -18.96 29.23
C SER A 82 16.08 -18.07 30.36
N THR A 83 15.19 -17.23 30.88
CA THR A 83 15.43 -16.43 32.07
C THR A 83 15.42 -17.40 33.24
N THR A 84 16.61 -17.78 33.71
CA THR A 84 16.77 -18.37 35.04
C THR A 84 16.27 -17.33 36.04
N THR A 85 15.07 -17.54 36.56
CA THR A 85 14.43 -16.72 37.59
C THR A 85 15.20 -16.85 38.89
N THR A 86 16.19 -15.99 39.12
CA THR A 86 16.63 -15.66 40.47
C THR A 86 15.60 -14.71 41.08
N THR A 87 14.73 -15.29 41.90
CA THR A 87 13.77 -14.58 42.75
C THR A 87 14.50 -13.60 43.66
N THR A 88 14.40 -12.32 43.34
CA THR A 88 14.69 -11.25 44.30
C THR A 88 13.39 -10.48 44.50
N PHE A 89 12.76 -10.68 45.65
CA PHE A 89 11.59 -9.91 46.06
C PHE A 89 12.02 -8.46 46.27
N SER A 90 11.59 -7.55 45.39
CA SER A 90 11.50 -6.14 45.74
C SER A 90 10.09 -5.65 45.46
N SER A 91 9.31 -5.59 46.53
CA SER A 91 8.01 -4.96 46.61
C SER A 91 8.11 -3.49 46.15
N SER A 92 7.31 -3.11 45.16
CA SER A 92 7.02 -1.70 44.87
C SER A 92 5.64 -1.59 44.21
N LEU A 93 4.62 -1.54 45.08
CA LEU A 93 3.26 -1.16 44.77
C LEU A 93 3.20 0.36 44.51
N LEU A 94 3.20 0.78 43.25
CA LEU A 94 2.83 2.14 42.86
C LEU A 94 2.08 2.13 41.53
N LEU A 95 0.81 1.72 41.54
CA LEU A 95 -0.22 2.39 40.73
C LEU A 95 -0.77 3.52 41.62
N PRO A 96 -0.87 4.77 41.13
CA PRO A 96 -2.16 5.20 40.60
C PRO A 96 -2.10 6.36 39.57
N LEU A 97 -3.29 6.79 39.12
CA LEU A 97 -3.61 8.17 38.70
C LEU A 97 -3.71 8.49 37.20
N VAL A 98 -4.17 7.56 36.34
CA VAL A 98 -4.63 7.95 34.98
C VAL A 98 -6.16 7.82 34.81
N LEU A 99 -6.82 7.00 35.63
CA LEU A 99 -8.27 6.76 35.51
C LEU A 99 -9.16 7.92 36.00
N LEU A 100 -8.66 8.85 36.83
CA LEU A 100 -9.48 9.97 37.34
C LEU A 100 -9.59 11.17 36.37
N LEU A 101 -8.73 11.25 35.35
CA LEU A 101 -8.79 12.35 34.38
C LEU A 101 -9.91 12.18 33.34
N ILE A 102 -10.30 10.93 33.09
CA ILE A 102 -11.34 10.61 32.09
C ILE A 102 -12.73 11.01 32.59
N ASP A 103 -13.00 10.81 33.88
CA ASP A 103 -14.27 11.19 34.51
C ASP A 103 -14.47 12.71 34.56
N PHE A 104 -13.42 13.49 34.87
CA PHE A 104 -13.52 14.95 34.92
C PHE A 104 -13.78 15.57 33.54
N LYS A 105 -13.15 15.02 32.49
CA LYS A 105 -13.38 15.47 31.11
C LYS A 105 -14.78 15.15 30.58
N TYR A 106 -15.39 14.06 31.04
CA TYR A 106 -16.76 13.70 30.63
C TYR A 106 -17.82 14.57 31.35
N LYS A 107 -17.57 15.02 32.58
CA LYS A 107 -18.53 15.83 33.34
C LYS A 107 -18.66 17.29 32.90
N GLU A 108 -17.63 17.87 32.26
CA GLU A 108 -17.66 19.26 31.76
C GLU A 108 -18.29 19.42 30.37
N ARG A 109 -18.86 18.36 29.78
CA ARG A 109 -19.49 18.42 28.45
C ARG A 109 -20.97 18.00 28.49
N THR A 110 -21.73 18.56 29.42
CA THR A 110 -23.20 18.63 29.36
C THR A 110 -23.65 20.02 29.78
#